data_AF-A0A7K0EH02-F1
#
_entry.id   AF-A0A7K0EH02-F1
#
_cell.length_a   1.000
_cell.length_b   1.000
_cell.length_c   1.000
_cell.angle_alpha   90.00
_cell.angle_beta   90.00
_cell.angle_gamma   90.00
#
_symmetry.space_group_name_H-M   'P 1'
#
loop_
_entity.id
_entity.type
_entity.pdbx_description
1 polymer ?
#
loop_
_entity_poly.entity_id
_entity_poly.type
_entity_poly.pdbx_seq_one_letter_code
_entity_poly.pdbx_strand_id
1 'polypeptide(L)'
;MKYIISKYRYTIPIAGLIIIAVLNTSITNLRELQKAEIILSSRWFHPTDKNDTLSTLKMVDIYKPDRIDWMYCTNKNQLLELKKRNVKFSLALNPQIPDSAEYTVNGRIKDIEGNKLKAPWMQNWQQKNPYWGCVNNPIFQKLFINKTHQIIDLGAYGVFVDDSRLNEQATDWGGCMCEFCIPGFTAYMLNKYPGKIQKDFNYKTVLKENGITKESFKNKINIPFWSEYKEYQESSVVNFLKKWKKDARLYSNNSIVFLTNNYKGKWSPIYSEFDIGIAEIPADGLKQKFIVDGIETARFLKKKQFYTFSSDSDEDNIEAVLDMYQLGSALIIPWDVYVDLKSRVKPARYYGDPEIYSPIYSSIRDSALVETINKENSHTLIDETKKGGSNARISLKNPKIAKIVRYEFKDSTSTNSILIDNQDFKIIYPKSKSKISISSQSQTRIDVSGSLLVIKYEK
;
A
#
# COMPACT_ATOMS: atom_id res chain seq x y z
N MET A 1 14.82 -43.29 18.09
CA MET A 1 13.82 -42.58 18.92
C MET A 1 12.74 -42.02 17.98
N LYS A 2 11.56 -42.66 17.93
CA LYS A 2 10.46 -42.29 17.02
C LYS A 2 9.76 -41.03 17.56
N TYR A 3 9.79 -39.94 16.82
CA TYR A 3 9.13 -38.68 17.19
C TYR A 3 7.65 -38.71 16.77
N ILE A 4 6.76 -38.51 17.75
CA ILE A 4 5.33 -38.29 17.57
C ILE A 4 5.15 -36.82 17.18
N ILE A 5 4.67 -36.57 15.96
CA ILE A 5 4.28 -35.24 15.49
C ILE A 5 2.82 -35.01 15.94
N SER A 6 2.61 -34.22 16.98
CA SER A 6 1.27 -33.73 17.31
C SER A 6 0.93 -32.52 16.44
N LYS A 7 -0.04 -32.69 15.55
CA LYS A 7 -0.66 -31.61 14.79
C LYS A 7 -1.66 -30.88 15.69
N TYR A 8 -1.31 -29.67 16.15
CA TYR A 8 -2.33 -28.72 16.62
C TYR A 8 -3.07 -28.17 15.39
N ARG A 9 -4.26 -28.72 15.11
CA ARG A 9 -5.26 -28.11 14.22
C ARG A 9 -6.06 -27.12 15.06
N TYR A 10 -5.85 -25.82 14.83
CA TYR A 10 -6.85 -24.81 15.17
C TYR A 10 -7.99 -24.94 14.17
N THR A 11 -9.07 -25.62 14.57
CA THR A 11 -10.37 -25.55 13.90
C THR A 11 -11.02 -24.22 14.27
N ILE A 12 -10.99 -23.26 13.35
CA ILE A 12 -11.85 -22.07 13.40
C ILE A 12 -13.24 -22.53 12.92
N PRO A 13 -14.32 -22.31 13.68
CA PRO A 13 -15.65 -22.76 13.27
C PRO A 13 -16.15 -21.96 12.06
N ILE A 14 -16.83 -22.69 11.18
CA ILE A 14 -17.49 -22.21 9.97
C ILE A 14 -18.65 -21.29 10.40
N ALA A 15 -18.37 -19.99 10.49
CA ALA A 15 -19.36 -18.91 10.63
C ALA A 15 -19.28 -17.94 9.43
N GLY A 16 -18.85 -18.43 8.27
CA GLY A 16 -18.50 -17.61 7.11
C GLY A 16 -19.66 -17.18 6.21
N LEU A 17 -20.87 -17.73 6.39
CA LEU A 17 -22.01 -17.44 5.50
C LEU A 17 -23.11 -16.58 6.14
N ILE A 18 -23.17 -16.47 7.47
CA ILE A 18 -24.20 -15.65 8.16
C ILE A 18 -23.75 -14.19 8.34
N ILE A 19 -22.43 -13.91 8.28
CA ILE A 19 -21.90 -12.55 8.48
C ILE A 19 -22.24 -11.62 7.30
N ILE A 20 -22.42 -12.12 6.08
CA ILE A 20 -22.70 -11.26 4.91
C ILE A 20 -24.12 -10.67 4.96
N ALA A 21 -25.10 -11.39 5.51
CA ALA A 21 -26.49 -10.92 5.55
C ALA A 21 -26.77 -9.94 6.72
N VAL A 22 -26.05 -10.05 7.84
CA VAL A 22 -26.26 -9.19 9.03
C VAL A 22 -25.53 -7.84 8.90
N LEU A 23 -24.55 -7.73 8.01
CA LEU A 23 -23.87 -6.45 7.72
C LEU A 23 -24.76 -5.44 6.96
N ASN A 24 -25.82 -5.87 6.26
CA ASN A 24 -26.60 -4.96 5.40
C ASN A 24 -27.67 -4.13 6.12
N THR A 25 -28.06 -4.45 7.35
CA THR A 25 -29.16 -3.74 8.04
C THR A 25 -28.76 -2.99 9.31
N SER A 26 -27.51 -3.15 9.79
CA SER A 26 -27.04 -2.47 11.02
C SER A 26 -25.87 -1.50 10.81
N ILE A 27 -25.28 -1.41 9.61
CA ILE A 27 -24.14 -0.51 9.30
C ILE A 27 -24.56 0.94 9.04
N THR A 28 -25.86 1.19 8.81
CA THR A 28 -26.43 2.54 8.65
C THR A 28 -26.43 3.36 9.94
N ASN A 29 -26.12 2.77 11.10
CA ASN A 29 -25.84 3.51 12.31
C ASN A 29 -24.43 4.11 12.25
N LEU A 30 -24.37 5.32 11.68
CA LEU A 30 -23.43 6.38 12.07
C LEU A 30 -22.01 5.89 12.37
N ARG A 31 -21.34 5.29 11.37
CA ARG A 31 -19.94 5.64 11.22
C ARG A 31 -19.97 7.14 10.95
N GLU A 32 -19.64 7.96 11.95
CA GLU A 32 -19.09 9.28 11.65
C GLU A 32 -18.07 9.01 10.55
N LEU A 33 -18.36 9.45 9.33
CA LEU A 33 -17.49 9.24 8.18
C LEU A 33 -16.21 9.96 8.54
N GLN A 34 -15.28 9.22 9.13
CA GLN A 34 -13.98 9.73 9.46
C GLN A 34 -13.44 10.27 8.16
N LYS A 35 -13.18 11.57 8.12
CA LYS A 35 -12.73 12.26 6.92
C LYS A 35 -11.62 11.44 6.28
N ALA A 36 -11.89 10.92 5.07
CA ALA A 36 -10.93 10.10 4.38
C ALA A 36 -9.69 10.93 4.04
N GLU A 37 -8.52 10.40 4.35
CA GLU A 37 -7.26 11.06 4.02
C GLU A 37 -7.00 10.94 2.52
N ILE A 38 -6.70 12.06 1.88
CA ILE A 38 -6.30 12.09 0.47
C ILE A 38 -4.79 12.03 0.43
N ILE A 39 -4.26 10.91 -0.06
CA ILE A 39 -2.84 10.61 -0.05
C ILE A 39 -2.35 10.59 -1.49
N LEU A 40 -1.34 11.40 -1.79
CA LEU A 40 -0.59 11.32 -3.03
C LEU A 40 0.65 10.47 -2.80
N SER A 41 1.05 9.67 -3.78
CA SER A 41 2.43 9.19 -3.87
C SER A 41 3.07 9.91 -5.04
N SER A 42 4.24 10.48 -4.80
CA SER A 42 5.13 10.92 -5.86
C SER A 42 6.39 10.16 -5.57
N ARG A 43 6.46 8.95 -6.09
CA ARG A 43 7.52 8.02 -5.77
C ARG A 43 8.83 8.76 -5.97
N TRP A 44 9.05 9.38 -7.14
CA TRP A 44 10.08 10.40 -7.38
C TRP A 44 9.45 11.80 -7.42
N PHE A 45 10.21 12.84 -7.13
CA PHE A 45 9.74 14.21 -7.32
C PHE A 45 9.88 14.60 -8.80
N HIS A 46 8.75 14.89 -9.45
CA HIS A 46 8.67 15.27 -10.86
C HIS A 46 8.62 16.80 -11.04
N PRO A 47 9.33 17.36 -12.03
CA PRO A 47 10.09 16.64 -13.05
C PRO A 47 11.42 16.08 -12.51
N THR A 48 11.79 14.87 -12.92
CA THR A 48 13.07 14.23 -12.56
C THR A 48 14.24 14.71 -13.42
N ASP A 49 13.95 15.18 -14.63
CA ASP A 49 14.90 15.82 -15.54
C ASP A 49 14.17 16.77 -16.51
N LYS A 50 14.90 17.40 -17.44
CA LYS A 50 14.36 18.39 -18.38
C LYS A 50 13.34 17.85 -19.40
N ASN A 51 13.33 16.53 -19.64
CA ASN A 51 12.42 15.88 -20.59
C ASN A 51 11.18 15.32 -19.88
N ASP A 52 11.19 15.28 -18.55
CA ASP A 52 10.05 14.84 -17.77
C ASP A 52 8.96 15.92 -17.76
N THR A 53 7.82 15.60 -18.39
CA THR A 53 6.68 16.52 -18.52
C THR A 53 5.72 16.44 -17.33
N LEU A 54 5.98 15.55 -16.37
CA LEU A 54 5.16 15.37 -15.18
C LEU A 54 5.53 16.43 -14.12
N SER A 55 4.61 16.68 -13.18
CA SER A 55 4.84 17.67 -12.13
C SER A 55 4.15 17.26 -10.83
N THR A 56 4.94 16.98 -9.80
CA THR A 56 4.45 16.70 -8.45
C THR A 56 3.69 17.89 -7.89
N LEU A 57 4.22 19.11 -8.06
CA LEU A 57 3.58 20.32 -7.56
C LEU A 57 2.23 20.58 -8.23
N LYS A 58 2.12 20.35 -9.55
CA LYS A 58 0.83 20.45 -10.25
C LYS A 58 -0.19 19.47 -9.67
N MET A 59 0.21 18.24 -9.38
CA MET A 59 -0.70 17.25 -8.77
C MET A 59 -1.08 17.63 -7.34
N VAL A 60 -0.16 18.21 -6.57
CA VAL A 60 -0.49 18.78 -5.26
C VAL A 60 -1.54 19.89 -5.38
N ASP A 61 -1.38 20.80 -6.34
CA ASP A 61 -2.30 21.92 -6.51
C ASP A 61 -3.70 21.45 -6.98
N ILE A 62 -3.75 20.41 -7.83
CA ILE A 62 -5.00 19.81 -8.32
C ILE A 62 -5.71 18.99 -7.24
N TYR A 63 -5.00 18.03 -6.63
CA TYR A 63 -5.61 17.07 -5.71
C TYR A 63 -5.69 17.60 -4.29
N LYS A 64 -4.89 18.61 -3.90
CA LYS A 64 -4.77 19.15 -2.54
C LYS A 64 -4.63 18.05 -1.47
N PRO A 65 -3.69 17.10 -1.63
CA PRO A 65 -3.59 15.95 -0.74
C PRO A 65 -3.29 16.40 0.70
N ASP A 66 -3.80 15.66 1.69
CA ASP A 66 -3.47 15.88 3.11
C ASP A 66 -1.98 15.57 3.38
N ARG A 67 -1.41 14.65 2.59
CA ARG A 67 0.02 14.30 2.62
C ARG A 67 0.49 13.62 1.34
N ILE A 68 1.81 13.64 1.13
CA ILE A 68 2.51 12.79 0.17
C ILE A 68 3.23 11.66 0.92
N ASP A 69 2.98 10.42 0.55
CA ASP A 69 3.68 9.27 1.11
C ASP A 69 4.57 8.56 0.11
N TRP A 70 5.58 7.85 0.64
CA TRP A 70 6.45 6.96 -0.13
C TRP A 70 7.31 7.67 -1.19
N MET A 71 7.79 8.89 -0.90
CA MET A 71 8.61 9.67 -1.83
C MET A 71 10.13 9.50 -1.57
N TYR A 72 10.90 9.19 -2.60
CA TYR A 72 12.36 9.22 -2.55
C TYR A 72 12.84 10.56 -3.10
N CYS A 73 13.00 11.53 -2.21
CA CYS A 73 13.51 12.86 -2.54
C CYS A 73 14.47 13.34 -1.44
N THR A 74 15.59 13.94 -1.84
CA THR A 74 16.58 14.55 -0.93
C THR A 74 16.83 16.03 -1.25
N ASN A 75 16.16 16.58 -2.27
CA ASN A 75 16.35 17.96 -2.69
C ASN A 75 15.58 18.91 -1.77
N LYS A 76 16.31 19.68 -0.96
CA LYS A 76 15.73 20.64 -0.02
C LYS A 76 14.80 21.66 -0.66
N ASN A 77 15.11 22.15 -1.86
CA ASN A 77 14.31 23.18 -2.54
C ASN A 77 12.95 22.61 -2.98
N GLN A 78 12.94 21.39 -3.55
CA GLN A 78 11.70 20.69 -3.91
C GLN A 78 10.82 20.47 -2.66
N LEU A 79 11.41 20.06 -1.55
CA LEU A 79 10.68 19.84 -0.30
C LEU A 79 10.20 21.15 0.35
N LEU A 80 10.94 22.26 0.20
CA LEU A 80 10.48 23.59 0.62
C LEU A 80 9.20 24.00 -0.12
N GLU A 81 9.08 23.67 -1.41
CA GLU A 81 7.86 23.95 -2.19
C GLU A 81 6.63 23.19 -1.68
N LEU A 82 6.80 21.97 -1.16
CA LEU A 82 5.74 21.22 -0.49
C LEU A 82 5.36 21.85 0.85
N LYS A 83 6.34 22.30 1.63
CA LYS A 83 6.11 23.00 2.90
C LYS A 83 5.32 24.30 2.70
N LYS A 84 5.66 25.08 1.67
CA LYS A 84 4.92 26.31 1.31
C LYS A 84 3.43 26.05 1.01
N ARG A 85 3.12 24.85 0.51
CA ARG A 85 1.74 24.38 0.24
C ARG A 85 1.08 23.71 1.45
N ASN A 86 1.74 23.71 2.61
CA ASN A 86 1.29 23.04 3.84
C ASN A 86 1.00 21.54 3.65
N VAL A 87 1.73 20.88 2.75
CA VAL A 87 1.59 19.43 2.51
C VAL A 87 2.64 18.69 3.31
N LYS A 88 2.19 17.78 4.17
CA LYS A 88 3.07 16.85 4.90
C LYS A 88 3.64 15.84 3.91
N PHE A 89 4.89 15.44 4.08
CA PHE A 89 5.48 14.38 3.28
C PHE A 89 6.26 13.37 4.10
N SER A 90 6.15 12.08 3.76
CA SER A 90 7.08 11.05 4.23
C SER A 90 8.15 10.80 3.17
N LEU A 91 9.38 10.61 3.64
CA LEU A 91 10.50 10.26 2.75
C LEU A 91 10.87 8.81 2.95
N ALA A 92 11.20 8.17 1.83
CA ALA A 92 11.45 6.75 1.79
C ALA A 92 12.95 6.41 1.87
N LEU A 93 13.21 5.28 2.52
CA LEU A 93 14.48 4.58 2.52
C LEU A 93 14.21 3.09 2.26
N ASN A 94 15.24 2.35 1.88
CA ASN A 94 15.16 0.92 1.57
C ASN A 94 16.42 0.18 2.06
N PRO A 95 16.52 -1.14 1.98
CA PRO A 95 17.71 -1.88 2.41
C PRO A 95 18.99 -1.55 1.61
N GLN A 96 18.89 -0.86 0.48
CA GLN A 96 20.00 -0.56 -0.43
C GLN A 96 20.51 0.88 -0.29
N ILE A 97 20.40 1.47 0.92
CA ILE A 97 20.98 2.80 1.21
C ILE A 97 22.47 2.81 0.81
N PRO A 98 22.89 3.71 -0.10
CA PRO A 98 24.28 3.87 -0.46
C PRO A 98 25.14 4.31 0.72
N ASP A 99 26.36 3.77 0.83
CA ASP A 99 27.36 4.19 1.83
C ASP A 99 28.52 4.99 1.24
N SER A 100 28.62 5.11 -0.08
CA SER A 100 29.64 5.92 -0.77
C SER A 100 29.20 6.22 -2.20
N ALA A 101 29.08 7.49 -2.61
CA ALA A 101 28.85 7.93 -3.99
C ALA A 101 27.94 6.98 -4.82
N GLU A 102 26.76 6.65 -4.28
CA GLU A 102 25.73 5.75 -4.88
C GLU A 102 25.98 4.23 -4.84
N TYR A 103 27.15 3.78 -4.36
CA TYR A 103 27.46 2.37 -4.15
C TYR A 103 26.94 1.85 -2.81
N THR A 104 26.61 0.56 -2.74
CA THR A 104 26.28 -0.14 -1.49
C THR A 104 27.37 -1.17 -1.17
N VAL A 105 28.42 -0.80 -0.43
CA VAL A 105 29.63 -1.64 -0.31
C VAL A 105 29.71 -2.39 1.02
N ASN A 106 29.52 -1.69 2.13
CA ASN A 106 29.78 -2.12 3.49
C ASN A 106 28.50 -2.50 4.24
N GLY A 107 28.61 -3.38 5.23
CA GLY A 107 27.46 -3.78 6.05
C GLY A 107 26.39 -4.59 5.30
N ARG A 108 26.75 -5.24 4.20
CA ARG A 108 25.78 -5.91 3.30
C ARG A 108 25.51 -7.35 3.68
N ILE A 109 24.33 -7.82 3.29
CA ILE A 109 23.93 -9.22 3.36
C ILE A 109 24.86 -10.05 2.48
N LYS A 110 25.32 -11.17 3.04
CA LYS A 110 26.11 -12.18 2.34
C LYS A 110 25.31 -13.47 2.22
N ASP A 111 25.40 -14.17 1.10
CA ASP A 111 24.86 -15.52 0.94
C ASP A 111 25.81 -16.57 1.54
N ILE A 112 25.44 -17.86 1.41
CA ILE A 112 26.22 -19.00 1.91
C ILE A 112 27.63 -19.11 1.30
N GLU A 113 27.86 -18.54 0.12
CA GLU A 113 29.19 -18.50 -0.51
C GLU A 113 30.00 -17.30 -0.03
N GLY A 114 29.37 -16.34 0.66
CA GLY A 114 29.99 -15.10 1.10
C GLY A 114 29.82 -13.95 0.10
N ASN A 115 29.08 -14.17 -1.00
CA ASN A 115 28.81 -13.16 -2.01
C ASN A 115 27.74 -12.18 -1.51
N LYS A 116 27.87 -10.90 -1.88
CA LYS A 116 26.87 -9.88 -1.51
C LYS A 116 25.55 -10.14 -2.26
N LEU A 117 24.44 -10.02 -1.53
CA LEU A 117 23.14 -10.41 -2.05
C LEU A 117 22.40 -9.22 -2.69
N LYS A 118 21.86 -9.43 -3.90
CA LYS A 118 20.90 -8.54 -4.59
C LYS A 118 19.54 -9.22 -4.66
N ALA A 119 18.46 -8.48 -4.46
CA ALA A 119 17.11 -9.02 -4.66
C ALA A 119 16.89 -9.40 -6.14
N PRO A 120 16.09 -10.44 -6.44
CA PRO A 120 15.86 -10.89 -7.82
C PRO A 120 15.33 -9.80 -8.76
N TRP A 121 14.39 -8.97 -8.30
CA TRP A 121 13.81 -7.90 -9.12
C TRP A 121 14.74 -6.70 -9.35
N MET A 122 15.86 -6.62 -8.61
CA MET A 122 16.85 -5.54 -8.71
C MET A 122 18.02 -5.87 -9.62
N GLN A 123 18.09 -7.09 -10.17
CA GLN A 123 19.26 -7.54 -10.96
C GLN A 123 19.48 -6.70 -12.22
N ASN A 124 18.40 -6.18 -12.81
CA ASN A 124 18.43 -5.38 -14.04
C ASN A 124 18.36 -3.87 -13.78
N TRP A 125 18.46 -3.42 -12.52
CA TRP A 125 18.42 -2.00 -12.21
C TRP A 125 19.73 -1.33 -12.63
N GLN A 126 19.65 -0.06 -13.06
CA GLN A 126 20.82 0.74 -13.41
C GLN A 126 21.65 1.16 -12.19
N GLN A 127 21.11 1.02 -10.97
CA GLN A 127 21.83 1.27 -9.74
C GLN A 127 23.07 0.37 -9.67
N LYS A 128 24.24 0.97 -9.43
CA LYS A 128 25.48 0.21 -9.27
C LYS A 128 25.46 -0.55 -7.96
N ASN A 129 25.48 -1.88 -8.06
CA ASN A 129 25.59 -2.79 -6.92
C ASN A 129 24.47 -2.59 -5.87
N PRO A 130 23.20 -2.91 -6.15
CA PRO A 130 22.09 -2.72 -5.20
C PRO A 130 22.05 -3.84 -4.14
N TYR A 131 23.13 -3.95 -3.36
CA TYR A 131 23.25 -4.96 -2.31
C TYR A 131 22.45 -4.56 -1.08
N TRP A 132 21.71 -5.52 -0.53
CA TRP A 132 20.92 -5.30 0.67
C TRP A 132 21.81 -5.16 1.92
N GLY A 133 21.44 -4.27 2.82
CA GLY A 133 22.07 -4.11 4.12
C GLY A 133 21.64 -5.16 5.15
N CYS A 134 22.58 -5.53 6.03
CA CYS A 134 22.35 -6.50 7.09
C CYS A 134 22.05 -5.80 8.42
N VAL A 135 20.87 -6.04 8.99
CA VAL A 135 20.45 -5.41 10.26
C VAL A 135 21.30 -5.82 11.46
N ASN A 136 22.01 -6.95 11.37
CA ASN A 136 22.94 -7.41 12.42
C ASN A 136 24.35 -6.80 12.26
N ASN A 137 24.65 -6.15 11.13
CA ASN A 137 25.93 -5.51 10.91
C ASN A 137 25.91 -4.06 11.43
N PRO A 138 26.78 -3.69 12.39
CA PRO A 138 26.77 -2.36 13.01
C PRO A 138 27.02 -1.21 12.03
N ILE A 139 27.76 -1.45 10.93
CA ILE A 139 28.01 -0.42 9.90
C ILE A 139 26.69 -0.07 9.20
N PHE A 140 25.89 -1.06 8.83
CA PHE A 140 24.60 -0.81 8.19
C PHE A 140 23.59 -0.22 9.17
N GLN A 141 23.55 -0.66 10.43
CA GLN A 141 22.70 -0.03 11.45
C GLN A 141 22.98 1.47 11.56
N LYS A 142 24.27 1.86 11.65
CA LYS A 142 24.68 3.27 11.72
C LYS A 142 24.28 4.03 10.46
N LEU A 143 24.48 3.44 9.28
CA LEU A 143 24.08 4.05 8.00
C LEU A 143 22.58 4.34 7.95
N PHE A 144 21.76 3.36 8.34
CA PHE A 144 20.31 3.45 8.33
C PHE A 144 19.78 4.51 9.30
N ILE A 145 20.35 4.56 10.50
CA ILE A 145 20.07 5.61 11.50
C ILE A 145 20.45 7.00 10.97
N ASN A 146 21.68 7.17 10.48
CA ASN A 146 22.13 8.45 9.93
C ASN A 146 21.24 8.93 8.78
N LYS A 147 20.82 8.01 7.90
CA LYS A 147 19.93 8.36 6.79
C LYS A 147 18.53 8.78 7.28
N THR A 148 18.08 8.18 8.38
CA THR A 148 16.84 8.56 9.04
C THR A 148 16.91 9.96 9.63
N HIS A 149 18.02 10.30 10.31
CA HIS A 149 18.24 11.66 10.81
C HIS A 149 18.20 12.69 9.67
N GLN A 150 18.86 12.39 8.55
CA GLN A 150 18.78 13.25 7.36
C GLN A 150 17.34 13.45 6.86
N ILE A 151 16.51 12.40 6.85
CA ILE A 151 15.10 12.51 6.49
C ILE A 151 14.34 13.43 7.46
N ILE A 152 14.60 13.30 8.77
CA ILE A 152 14.02 14.15 9.80
C ILE A 152 14.45 15.62 9.59
N ASP A 153 15.73 15.88 9.32
CA ASP A 153 16.27 17.22 9.07
C ASP A 153 15.68 17.90 7.83
N LEU A 154 15.27 17.11 6.84
CA LEU A 154 14.53 17.61 5.67
C LEU A 154 13.10 18.06 6.03
N GLY A 155 12.64 17.78 7.25
CA GLY A 155 11.33 18.11 7.80
C GLY A 155 10.23 17.20 7.30
N ALA A 156 10.55 15.94 7.01
CA ALA A 156 9.55 14.92 6.76
C ALA A 156 8.71 14.69 8.03
N TYR A 157 7.40 14.48 7.87
CA TYR A 157 6.54 14.10 8.99
C TYR A 157 6.68 12.60 9.32
N GLY A 158 7.18 11.81 8.38
CA GLY A 158 7.35 10.38 8.53
C GLY A 158 8.51 9.81 7.72
N VAL A 159 8.95 8.63 8.14
CA VAL A 159 9.97 7.84 7.46
C VAL A 159 9.29 6.59 6.91
N PHE A 160 9.35 6.41 5.61
CA PHE A 160 8.82 5.25 4.92
C PHE A 160 9.94 4.22 4.71
N VAL A 161 9.75 2.99 5.18
CA VAL A 161 10.69 1.88 4.96
C VAL A 161 10.13 0.96 3.90
N ASP A 162 10.68 1.09 2.70
CA ASP A 162 10.50 0.14 1.62
C ASP A 162 11.30 -1.14 1.91
N ASP A 163 10.80 -2.28 1.44
CA ASP A 163 11.32 -3.62 1.72
C ASP A 163 11.70 -3.87 3.21
N SER A 164 10.81 -3.53 4.15
CA SER A 164 11.10 -3.53 5.59
C SER A 164 11.36 -4.90 6.22
N ARG A 165 11.13 -6.00 5.48
CA ARG A 165 11.49 -7.36 5.91
C ARG A 165 13.00 -7.58 6.01
N LEU A 166 13.83 -6.76 5.33
CA LEU A 166 15.28 -6.73 5.49
C LEU A 166 15.92 -8.15 5.49
N ASN A 167 16.62 -8.53 6.57
CA ASN A 167 17.26 -9.83 6.70
C ASN A 167 16.30 -11.02 6.58
N GLU A 168 15.06 -10.91 7.08
CA GLU A 168 14.09 -12.00 7.06
C GLU A 168 13.69 -12.35 5.63
N GLN A 169 13.55 -11.36 4.75
CA GLN A 169 13.27 -11.65 3.34
C GLN A 169 14.49 -12.21 2.62
N ALA A 170 15.69 -11.77 2.98
CA ALA A 170 16.92 -12.28 2.38
C ALA A 170 17.14 -13.78 2.63
N THR A 171 16.49 -14.36 3.65
CA THR A 171 16.55 -15.79 3.89
C THR A 171 15.99 -16.57 2.70
N ASP A 172 14.96 -16.06 2.01
CA ASP A 172 14.38 -16.71 0.82
C ASP A 172 15.42 -16.93 -0.31
N TRP A 173 16.61 -16.32 -0.21
CA TRP A 173 17.71 -16.43 -1.16
C TRP A 173 19.05 -16.86 -0.53
N GLY A 174 19.01 -17.44 0.68
CA GLY A 174 20.20 -17.95 1.36
C GLY A 174 21.02 -16.90 2.14
N GLY A 175 20.45 -15.71 2.36
CA GLY A 175 21.01 -14.68 3.22
C GLY A 175 20.44 -14.71 4.65
N CYS A 176 21.01 -14.04 5.64
CA CYS A 176 22.29 -13.37 5.64
C CYS A 176 23.33 -14.18 6.40
N MET A 177 24.33 -14.77 5.75
CA MET A 177 25.38 -15.62 6.35
C MET A 177 26.69 -14.85 6.63
N CYS A 178 26.58 -13.57 7.02
CA CYS A 178 27.74 -12.73 7.34
C CYS A 178 28.35 -13.05 8.71
N GLU A 179 29.51 -12.46 8.98
CA GLU A 179 30.29 -12.58 10.22
C GLU A 179 29.54 -12.16 11.50
N PHE A 180 28.44 -11.41 11.39
CA PHE A 180 27.59 -11.05 12.53
C PHE A 180 26.39 -11.99 12.70
N CYS A 181 25.83 -12.49 11.59
CA CYS A 181 24.62 -13.30 11.64
C CYS A 181 24.89 -14.73 12.11
N ILE A 182 26.00 -15.34 11.69
CA ILE A 182 26.32 -16.72 12.08
C ILE A 182 26.55 -16.82 13.59
N PRO A 183 27.40 -16.00 14.23
CA PRO A 183 27.55 -16.05 15.68
C PRO A 183 26.26 -15.72 16.44
N GLY A 184 25.47 -14.75 15.96
CA GLY A 184 24.20 -14.42 16.60
C GLY A 184 23.18 -15.56 16.52
N PHE A 185 23.15 -16.31 15.41
CA PHE A 185 22.31 -17.50 15.31
C PHE A 185 22.82 -18.65 16.19
N THR A 186 24.14 -18.81 16.33
CA THR A 186 24.73 -19.76 17.28
C THR A 186 24.28 -19.46 18.70
N ALA A 187 24.35 -18.19 19.12
CA ALA A 187 23.87 -17.77 20.45
C ALA A 187 22.37 -18.04 20.64
N TYR A 188 21.55 -17.79 19.61
CA TYR A 188 20.13 -18.10 19.61
C TYR A 188 19.87 -19.61 19.79
N MET A 189 20.57 -20.47 19.04
CA MET A 189 20.41 -21.93 19.13
C MET A 189 20.84 -22.48 20.49
N LEU A 190 21.94 -21.97 21.06
CA LEU A 190 22.40 -22.33 22.40
C LEU A 190 21.37 -21.97 23.48
N ASN A 191 20.69 -20.83 23.34
CA ASN A 191 19.64 -20.41 24.25
C ASN A 191 18.35 -21.25 24.08
N LYS A 192 17.93 -21.49 22.84
CA LYS A 192 16.70 -22.22 22.53
C LYS A 192 16.78 -23.71 22.88
N TYR A 193 17.97 -24.31 22.75
CA TYR A 193 18.21 -25.73 22.98
C TYR A 193 19.41 -25.97 23.92
N PRO A 194 19.30 -25.58 25.20
CA PRO A 194 20.40 -25.67 26.16
C PRO A 194 20.89 -27.11 26.31
N GLY A 195 22.20 -27.31 26.23
CA GLY A 195 22.86 -28.62 26.32
C GLY A 195 22.72 -29.52 25.09
N LYS A 196 21.94 -29.14 24.07
CA LYS A 196 21.76 -29.91 22.82
C LYS A 196 22.58 -29.39 21.65
N ILE A 197 23.03 -28.14 21.73
CA ILE A 197 23.84 -27.47 20.70
C ILE A 197 25.24 -27.25 21.28
N GLN A 198 26.27 -27.60 20.51
CA GLN A 198 27.67 -27.41 20.91
C GLN A 198 28.05 -25.92 20.79
N LYS A 199 28.98 -25.46 21.63
CA LYS A 199 29.38 -24.03 21.69
C LYS A 199 30.02 -23.52 20.39
N ASP A 200 30.65 -24.41 19.66
CA ASP A 200 31.29 -24.18 18.36
C ASP A 200 30.34 -24.40 17.16
N PHE A 201 29.04 -24.61 17.41
CA PHE A 201 28.03 -24.73 16.36
C PHE A 201 28.15 -23.58 15.37
N ASN A 202 28.35 -23.93 14.09
CA ASN A 202 28.43 -22.98 12.99
C ASN A 202 27.44 -23.38 11.91
N TYR A 203 26.37 -22.62 11.77
CA TYR A 203 25.31 -22.97 10.83
C TYR A 203 25.78 -22.99 9.38
N LYS A 204 26.72 -22.13 8.99
CA LYS A 204 27.30 -22.13 7.64
C LYS A 204 28.04 -23.44 7.35
N THR A 205 28.75 -23.98 8.34
CA THR A 205 29.42 -25.29 8.23
C THR A 205 28.40 -26.41 8.10
N VAL A 206 27.38 -26.45 8.97
CA VAL A 206 26.31 -27.46 8.92
C VAL A 206 25.64 -27.49 7.54
N LEU A 207 25.32 -26.31 6.98
CA LEU A 207 24.72 -26.23 5.66
C LEU A 207 25.64 -26.79 4.57
N LYS A 208 26.93 -26.44 4.59
CA LYS A 208 27.92 -26.96 3.61
C LYS A 208 28.10 -28.47 3.70
N GLU A 209 28.19 -29.02 4.90
CA GLU A 209 28.33 -30.47 5.14
C GLU A 209 27.10 -31.25 4.66
N ASN A 210 25.92 -30.61 4.67
CA ASN A 210 24.69 -31.18 4.12
C ASN A 210 24.50 -30.89 2.62
N GLY A 211 25.54 -30.39 1.93
CA GLY A 211 25.49 -30.11 0.49
C GLY A 211 24.53 -28.99 0.10
N ILE A 212 24.17 -28.10 1.03
CA ILE A 212 23.27 -26.98 0.75
C ILE A 212 24.01 -25.91 -0.05
N THR A 213 23.44 -25.52 -1.19
CA THR A 213 23.92 -24.42 -2.03
C THR A 213 22.94 -23.25 -2.01
N LYS A 214 23.27 -22.17 -2.71
CA LYS A 214 22.37 -21.02 -2.90
C LYS A 214 21.04 -21.43 -3.55
N GLU A 215 21.08 -22.35 -4.50
CA GLU A 215 19.91 -22.86 -5.24
C GLU A 215 18.96 -23.63 -4.31
N SER A 216 19.48 -24.31 -3.28
CA SER A 216 18.67 -25.02 -2.29
C SER A 216 17.67 -24.09 -1.59
N PHE A 217 18.03 -22.82 -1.36
CA PHE A 217 17.15 -21.82 -0.74
C PHE A 217 15.98 -21.38 -1.61
N LYS A 218 16.16 -21.35 -2.95
CA LYS A 218 15.06 -21.01 -3.88
C LYS A 218 13.91 -22.03 -3.78
N ASN A 219 14.26 -23.30 -3.64
CA ASN A 219 13.30 -24.40 -3.59
C ASN A 219 12.90 -24.78 -2.15
N LYS A 220 13.61 -24.26 -1.13
CA LYS A 220 13.37 -24.53 0.30
C LYS A 220 13.39 -26.02 0.65
N ILE A 221 14.19 -26.83 -0.05
CA ILE A 221 14.21 -28.28 0.09
C ILE A 221 15.23 -28.68 1.15
N ASN A 222 14.77 -29.38 2.20
CA ASN A 222 15.59 -30.07 3.21
C ASN A 222 16.70 -29.22 3.85
N ILE A 223 16.47 -27.93 4.08
CA ILE A 223 17.46 -27.04 4.71
C ILE A 223 17.44 -27.28 6.23
N PRO A 224 18.52 -27.81 6.84
CA PRO A 224 18.57 -28.03 8.28
C PRO A 224 18.35 -26.74 9.06
N PHE A 225 17.63 -26.80 10.19
CA PHE A 225 17.35 -25.66 11.10
C PHE A 225 16.76 -24.41 10.43
N TRP A 226 16.10 -24.58 9.28
CA TRP A 226 15.61 -23.47 8.49
C TRP A 226 14.56 -22.62 9.22
N SER A 227 13.64 -23.29 9.92
CA SER A 227 12.59 -22.60 10.68
C SER A 227 13.19 -21.74 11.79
N GLU A 228 14.15 -22.31 12.54
CA GLU A 228 14.87 -21.61 13.59
C GLU A 228 15.67 -20.42 13.05
N TYR A 229 16.32 -20.60 11.91
CA TYR A 229 17.09 -19.53 11.29
C TYR A 229 16.20 -18.38 10.82
N LYS A 230 15.04 -18.69 10.24
CA LYS A 230 14.05 -17.69 9.84
C LYS A 230 13.51 -16.92 11.04
N GLU A 231 13.15 -17.61 12.12
CA GLU A 231 12.69 -17.00 13.37
C GLU A 231 13.75 -16.08 14.00
N TYR A 232 15.02 -16.50 13.99
CA TYR A 232 16.13 -15.66 14.43
C TYR A 232 16.29 -14.39 13.57
N GLN A 233 16.20 -14.50 12.24
CA GLN A 233 16.32 -13.35 11.35
C GLN A 233 15.12 -12.40 11.49
N GLU A 234 13.89 -12.91 11.64
CA GLU A 234 12.71 -12.10 11.96
C GLU A 234 12.90 -11.33 13.27
N SER A 235 13.33 -12.03 14.33
CA SER A 235 13.62 -11.43 15.64
C SER A 235 14.71 -10.36 15.55
N SER A 236 15.76 -10.61 14.76
CA SER A 236 16.84 -9.65 14.50
C SER A 236 16.31 -8.36 13.87
N VAL A 237 15.43 -8.48 12.86
CA VAL A 237 14.81 -7.33 12.20
C VAL A 237 13.91 -6.57 13.16
N VAL A 238 13.04 -7.25 13.91
CA VAL A 238 12.17 -6.62 14.91
C VAL A 238 13.00 -5.85 15.96
N ASN A 239 14.05 -6.46 16.49
CA ASN A 239 14.92 -5.81 17.48
C ASN A 239 15.63 -4.58 16.91
N PHE A 240 16.12 -4.68 15.67
CA PHE A 240 16.70 -3.54 14.98
C PHE A 240 15.69 -2.40 14.79
N LEU A 241 14.48 -2.70 14.29
CA LEU A 241 13.44 -1.69 14.07
C LEU A 241 13.02 -1.01 15.37
N LYS A 242 12.90 -1.74 16.49
CA LYS A 242 12.63 -1.15 17.81
C LYS A 242 13.71 -0.16 18.24
N LYS A 243 15.00 -0.55 18.10
CA LYS A 243 16.13 0.32 18.43
C LYS A 243 16.15 1.56 17.53
N TRP A 244 15.98 1.36 16.23
CA TRP A 244 15.91 2.44 15.24
C TRP A 244 14.76 3.41 15.50
N LYS A 245 13.55 2.92 15.77
CA LYS A 245 12.40 3.76 16.13
C LYS A 245 12.65 4.57 17.39
N LYS A 246 13.23 3.94 18.42
CA LYS A 246 13.57 4.64 19.67
C LYS A 246 14.54 5.78 19.39
N ASP A 247 15.60 5.53 18.62
CA ASP A 247 16.58 6.54 18.24
C ASP A 247 15.95 7.69 17.42
N ALA A 248 15.20 7.37 16.37
CA ALA A 248 14.53 8.37 15.53
C ALA A 248 13.49 9.21 16.30
N ARG A 249 12.76 8.61 17.25
CA ARG A 249 11.84 9.34 18.13
C ARG A 249 12.58 10.28 19.08
N LEU A 250 13.70 9.86 19.66
CA LEU A 250 14.53 10.74 20.49
C LEU A 250 15.06 11.91 19.65
N TYR A 251 15.59 11.64 18.46
CA TYR A 251 16.12 12.65 17.56
C TYR A 251 15.07 13.68 17.09
N SER A 252 13.84 13.22 16.80
CA SER A 252 12.74 14.07 16.34
C SER A 252 11.87 14.65 17.46
N ASN A 253 12.24 14.47 18.73
CA ASN A 253 11.39 14.83 19.86
C ASN A 253 9.95 14.25 19.77
N ASN A 254 9.85 12.97 19.41
CA ASN A 254 8.63 12.18 19.24
C ASN A 254 7.67 12.64 18.12
N SER A 255 8.10 13.50 17.19
CA SER A 255 7.21 14.01 16.14
C SER A 255 7.10 13.13 14.88
N ILE A 256 7.97 12.11 14.73
CA ILE A 256 8.07 11.32 13.50
C ILE A 256 7.12 10.10 13.49
N VAL A 257 6.51 9.85 12.33
CA VAL A 257 5.67 8.67 12.04
C VAL A 257 6.44 7.62 11.23
N PHE A 258 6.19 6.34 11.46
CA PHE A 258 6.86 5.25 10.75
C PHE A 258 5.91 4.53 9.80
N LEU A 259 6.26 4.49 8.52
CA LEU A 259 5.48 3.88 7.45
C LEU A 259 6.25 2.72 6.80
N THR A 260 5.55 1.77 6.18
CA THR A 260 6.18 0.65 5.46
C THR A 260 5.36 0.16 4.28
N ASN A 261 6.04 -0.45 3.30
CA ASN A 261 5.41 -1.26 2.25
C ASN A 261 5.01 -2.66 2.78
N ASN A 262 3.85 -2.81 3.41
CA ASN A 262 3.47 -4.11 3.96
C ASN A 262 2.83 -5.00 2.89
N TYR A 263 3.60 -5.96 2.37
CA TYR A 263 3.19 -6.77 1.22
C TYR A 263 1.81 -7.44 1.43
N LYS A 264 0.88 -7.21 0.49
CA LYS A 264 -0.52 -7.68 0.53
C LYS A 264 -1.30 -7.25 1.79
N GLY A 265 -0.94 -6.12 2.41
CA GLY A 265 -1.62 -5.59 3.59
C GLY A 265 -1.42 -6.46 4.85
N LYS A 266 -0.42 -7.36 4.85
CA LYS A 266 -0.17 -8.26 5.97
C LYS A 266 0.49 -7.51 7.13
N TRP A 267 0.13 -7.85 8.36
CA TRP A 267 0.75 -7.33 9.58
C TRP A 267 1.49 -8.44 10.32
N SER A 268 2.73 -8.72 9.91
CA SER A 268 3.63 -9.65 10.58
C SER A 268 4.27 -9.00 11.83
N PRO A 269 5.04 -9.73 12.64
CA PRO A 269 5.82 -9.13 13.74
C PRO A 269 6.69 -7.95 13.27
N ILE A 270 7.30 -8.05 12.09
CA ILE A 270 8.10 -6.96 11.49
C ILE A 270 7.22 -5.74 11.17
N TYR A 271 6.12 -5.94 10.44
CA TYR A 271 5.26 -4.82 10.03
C TYR A 271 4.54 -4.17 11.22
N SER A 272 4.32 -4.91 12.31
CA SER A 272 3.69 -4.40 13.54
C SER A 272 4.53 -3.33 14.24
N GLU A 273 5.83 -3.24 13.93
CA GLU A 273 6.69 -2.17 14.39
C GLU A 273 6.40 -0.83 13.69
N PHE A 274 5.62 -0.78 12.61
CA PHE A 274 5.27 0.47 11.93
C PHE A 274 3.93 1.03 12.41
N ASP A 275 3.68 2.31 12.16
CA ASP A 275 2.42 2.99 12.53
C ASP A 275 1.41 2.94 11.37
N ILE A 276 1.91 2.93 10.13
CA ILE A 276 1.12 2.90 8.90
C ILE A 276 1.69 1.85 7.93
N GLY A 277 0.82 0.99 7.41
CA GLY A 277 1.10 0.08 6.31
C GLY A 277 0.54 0.61 5.00
N ILE A 278 1.32 0.54 3.92
CA ILE A 278 0.89 0.83 2.56
C ILE A 278 1.18 -0.40 1.72
N ALA A 279 0.16 -0.98 1.08
CA ALA A 279 0.33 -2.21 0.31
C ALA A 279 -0.05 -2.01 -1.14
N GLU A 280 0.72 -2.61 -2.05
CA GLU A 280 0.38 -2.63 -3.46
C GLU A 280 -0.61 -3.77 -3.73
N ILE A 281 -1.77 -3.45 -4.30
CA ILE A 281 -2.78 -4.40 -4.76
C ILE A 281 -2.49 -4.69 -6.24
N PRO A 282 -2.28 -5.95 -6.66
CA PRO A 282 -2.14 -6.28 -8.08
C PRO A 282 -3.47 -6.08 -8.81
N ALA A 283 -3.48 -5.87 -10.14
CA ALA A 283 -4.70 -5.68 -10.92
C ALA A 283 -5.81 -6.73 -10.67
N ASP A 284 -5.42 -8.01 -10.50
CA ASP A 284 -6.31 -9.14 -10.18
C ASP A 284 -6.66 -9.26 -8.68
N GLY A 285 -6.32 -8.22 -7.90
CA GLY A 285 -6.32 -8.20 -6.45
C GLY A 285 -7.52 -7.54 -5.77
N LEU A 286 -8.29 -6.69 -6.48
CA LEU A 286 -9.32 -5.84 -5.84
C LEU A 286 -10.41 -6.63 -5.12
N LYS A 287 -10.78 -7.79 -5.65
CA LYS A 287 -11.84 -8.63 -5.08
C LYS A 287 -11.33 -9.59 -4.00
N GLN A 288 -10.07 -9.45 -3.58
CA GLN A 288 -9.48 -10.40 -2.67
C GLN A 288 -9.75 -10.03 -1.21
N LYS A 289 -10.20 -11.03 -0.47
CA LYS A 289 -10.43 -10.98 0.99
C LYS A 289 -9.26 -10.37 1.79
N PHE A 290 -8.03 -10.44 1.28
CA PHE A 290 -6.86 -9.92 1.99
C PHE A 290 -6.92 -8.41 2.24
N ILE A 291 -7.66 -7.63 1.44
CA ILE A 291 -7.76 -6.18 1.62
C ILE A 291 -8.56 -5.88 2.90
N VAL A 292 -9.76 -6.46 3.02
CA VAL A 292 -10.59 -6.32 4.22
C VAL A 292 -9.86 -6.87 5.44
N ASP A 293 -9.24 -8.06 5.33
CA ASP A 293 -8.48 -8.65 6.44
C ASP A 293 -7.30 -7.76 6.87
N GLY A 294 -6.62 -7.11 5.92
CA GLY A 294 -5.52 -6.19 6.20
C GLY A 294 -5.98 -4.93 6.94
N ILE A 295 -7.11 -4.34 6.52
CA ILE A 295 -7.72 -3.17 7.17
C ILE A 295 -8.17 -3.52 8.59
N GLU A 296 -8.90 -4.62 8.77
CA GLU A 296 -9.39 -5.05 10.09
C GLU A 296 -8.25 -5.41 11.03
N THR A 297 -7.21 -6.08 10.51
CA THR A 297 -6.00 -6.36 11.31
C THR A 297 -5.30 -5.07 11.72
N ALA A 298 -5.16 -4.09 10.82
CA ALA A 298 -4.59 -2.80 11.16
C ALA A 298 -5.39 -2.10 12.27
N ARG A 299 -6.73 -2.08 12.16
CA ARG A 299 -7.62 -1.53 13.18
C ARG A 299 -7.43 -2.20 14.54
N PHE A 300 -7.41 -3.54 14.56
CA PHE A 300 -7.15 -4.32 15.78
C PHE A 300 -5.81 -3.94 16.43
N LEU A 301 -4.77 -3.73 15.62
CA LEU A 301 -3.44 -3.31 16.07
C LEU A 301 -3.33 -1.79 16.35
N LYS A 302 -4.42 -1.02 16.21
CA LYS A 302 -4.46 0.45 16.30
C LYS A 302 -3.48 1.13 15.34
N LYS A 303 -3.41 0.61 14.11
CA LYS A 303 -2.58 1.08 13.00
C LYS A 303 -3.47 1.58 11.86
N LYS A 304 -2.85 2.24 10.87
CA LYS A 304 -3.51 2.61 9.61
C LYS A 304 -3.04 1.69 8.47
N GLN A 305 -3.94 1.35 7.57
CA GLN A 305 -3.64 0.61 6.36
C GLN A 305 -4.16 1.39 5.16
N PHE A 306 -3.30 1.58 4.16
CA PHE A 306 -3.61 2.18 2.87
C PHE A 306 -3.13 1.27 1.74
N TYR A 307 -3.53 1.60 0.52
CA TYR A 307 -3.19 0.80 -0.64
C TYR A 307 -2.81 1.67 -1.85
N THR A 308 -1.93 1.15 -2.69
CA THR A 308 -1.83 1.53 -4.11
C THR A 308 -2.46 0.43 -4.94
N PHE A 309 -2.83 0.71 -6.18
CA PHE A 309 -3.40 -0.28 -7.08
C PHE A 309 -2.65 -0.34 -8.40
N SER A 310 -2.15 -1.53 -8.73
CA SER A 310 -1.27 -1.79 -9.86
C SER A 310 -2.08 -2.15 -11.12
N SER A 311 -2.89 -1.19 -11.60
CA SER A 311 -3.62 -1.28 -12.87
C SER A 311 -3.39 -0.03 -13.71
N ASP A 312 -3.37 -0.19 -15.03
CA ASP A 312 -3.37 0.91 -15.99
C ASP A 312 -4.76 1.20 -16.60
N SER A 313 -5.80 0.56 -16.07
CA SER A 313 -7.20 0.82 -16.41
C SER A 313 -7.78 1.91 -15.52
N ASP A 314 -8.33 2.98 -16.12
CA ASP A 314 -9.08 4.00 -15.39
C ASP A 314 -10.28 3.39 -14.64
N GLU A 315 -10.98 2.44 -15.27
CA GLU A 315 -12.15 1.79 -14.69
C GLU A 315 -11.81 1.03 -13.40
N ASP A 316 -10.77 0.21 -13.45
CA ASP A 316 -10.35 -0.58 -12.30
C ASP A 316 -9.85 0.31 -11.16
N ASN A 317 -9.11 1.38 -11.50
CA ASN A 317 -8.61 2.33 -10.50
C ASN A 317 -9.76 3.13 -9.86
N ILE A 318 -10.77 3.53 -10.63
CA ILE A 318 -11.98 4.17 -10.10
C ILE A 318 -12.70 3.23 -9.12
N GLU A 319 -12.91 1.96 -9.50
CA GLU A 319 -13.50 0.95 -8.62
C GLU A 319 -12.70 0.81 -7.33
N ALA A 320 -11.38 0.69 -7.44
CA ALA A 320 -10.48 0.60 -6.28
C ALA A 320 -10.59 1.80 -5.34
N VAL A 321 -10.65 3.03 -5.87
CA VAL A 321 -10.77 4.25 -5.05
C VAL A 321 -12.07 4.24 -4.26
N LEU A 322 -13.19 3.92 -4.91
CA LEU A 322 -14.51 3.93 -4.29
C LEU A 322 -14.64 2.81 -3.23
N ASP A 323 -14.15 1.61 -3.54
CA ASP A 323 -14.16 0.48 -2.61
C ASP A 323 -13.32 0.79 -1.35
N MET A 324 -12.12 1.36 -1.51
CA MET A 324 -11.28 1.71 -0.36
C MET A 324 -11.93 2.78 0.51
N TYR A 325 -12.57 3.77 -0.12
CA TYR A 325 -13.31 4.80 0.61
C TYR A 325 -14.49 4.23 1.39
N GLN A 326 -15.31 3.36 0.78
CA GLN A 326 -16.42 2.68 1.46
C GLN A 326 -15.96 1.81 2.63
N LEU A 327 -14.79 1.18 2.51
CA LEU A 327 -14.18 0.41 3.59
C LEU A 327 -13.63 1.28 4.73
N GLY A 328 -13.62 2.61 4.60
CA GLY A 328 -13.03 3.53 5.58
C GLY A 328 -11.50 3.48 5.58
N SER A 329 -10.91 3.26 4.40
CA SER A 329 -9.48 3.35 4.10
C SER A 329 -9.27 4.38 2.98
N ALA A 330 -8.05 4.49 2.48
CA ALA A 330 -7.72 5.32 1.33
C ALA A 330 -6.90 4.53 0.33
N LEU A 331 -7.28 4.64 -0.94
CA LEU A 331 -6.38 4.36 -2.05
C LEU A 331 -5.53 5.60 -2.30
N ILE A 332 -4.22 5.43 -2.32
CA ILE A 332 -3.29 6.46 -2.80
C ILE A 332 -3.71 6.86 -4.22
N ILE A 333 -3.75 8.17 -4.49
CA ILE A 333 -4.08 8.73 -5.81
C ILE A 333 -3.32 7.94 -6.87
N PRO A 334 -3.98 7.44 -7.93
CA PRO A 334 -3.37 6.56 -8.92
C PRO A 334 -2.53 7.38 -9.91
N TRP A 335 -1.50 8.03 -9.37
CA TRP A 335 -0.53 8.85 -10.05
C TRP A 335 0.85 8.45 -9.56
N ASP A 336 1.75 8.17 -10.49
CA ASP A 336 3.09 7.63 -10.21
C ASP A 336 3.04 6.27 -9.46
N VAL A 337 2.09 5.42 -9.86
CA VAL A 337 1.91 4.07 -9.29
C VAL A 337 2.59 3.03 -10.17
N TYR A 338 3.28 2.08 -9.53
CA TYR A 338 3.94 0.97 -10.22
C TYR A 338 2.90 0.02 -10.83
N VAL A 339 3.05 -0.28 -12.11
CA VAL A 339 2.20 -1.24 -12.83
C VAL A 339 3.04 -2.37 -13.41
N ASP A 340 2.88 -3.56 -12.83
CA ASP A 340 3.51 -4.79 -13.30
C ASP A 340 2.57 -5.54 -14.25
N LEU A 341 2.53 -5.10 -15.51
CA LEU A 341 1.85 -5.86 -16.54
C LEU A 341 2.79 -6.95 -17.04
N LYS A 342 2.41 -8.21 -16.84
CA LYS A 342 3.12 -9.40 -17.37
C LYS A 342 3.43 -9.31 -18.88
N SER A 343 2.68 -8.50 -19.63
CA SER A 343 2.86 -8.28 -21.06
C SER A 343 3.95 -7.27 -21.43
N ARG A 344 4.51 -6.51 -20.46
CA ARG A 344 5.51 -5.48 -20.73
C ARG A 344 6.92 -5.98 -20.44
N VAL A 345 7.85 -5.67 -21.35
CA VAL A 345 9.29 -5.98 -21.21
C VAL A 345 9.92 -5.17 -20.06
N LYS A 346 9.36 -4.00 -19.73
CA LYS A 346 9.80 -3.15 -18.64
C LYS A 346 8.61 -2.74 -17.78
N PRO A 347 8.78 -2.70 -16.45
CA PRO A 347 7.75 -2.16 -15.58
C PRO A 347 7.41 -0.73 -15.99
N ALA A 348 6.12 -0.38 -15.89
CA ALA A 348 5.63 0.94 -16.22
C ALA A 348 5.10 1.64 -14.96
N ARG A 349 4.90 2.94 -15.07
CA ARG A 349 4.18 3.73 -14.08
C ARG A 349 2.90 4.25 -14.70
N TYR A 350 1.83 4.24 -13.93
CA TYR A 350 0.55 4.80 -14.33
C TYR A 350 0.37 6.19 -13.72
N TYR A 351 -0.10 7.13 -14.55
CA TYR A 351 -0.32 8.53 -14.22
C TYR A 351 -1.75 8.88 -14.60
N GLY A 352 -2.68 8.59 -13.68
CA GLY A 352 -4.11 8.79 -13.91
C GLY A 352 -4.46 10.22 -14.29
N ASP A 353 -5.39 10.37 -15.24
CA ASP A 353 -5.82 11.66 -15.77
C ASP A 353 -6.47 12.51 -14.66
N PRO A 354 -5.89 13.68 -14.32
CA PRO A 354 -6.47 14.57 -13.32
C PRO A 354 -7.92 14.96 -13.57
N GLU A 355 -8.39 14.99 -14.82
CA GLU A 355 -9.79 15.31 -15.14
C GLU A 355 -10.77 14.23 -14.66
N ILE A 356 -10.30 12.98 -14.54
CA ILE A 356 -11.07 11.84 -14.04
C ILE A 356 -11.02 11.81 -12.51
N TYR A 357 -9.83 11.84 -11.92
CA TYR A 357 -9.67 11.58 -10.49
C TYR A 357 -9.88 12.80 -9.59
N SER A 358 -9.58 14.02 -10.04
CA SER A 358 -9.72 15.22 -9.20
C SER A 358 -11.15 15.44 -8.71
N PRO A 359 -12.20 15.27 -9.55
CA PRO A 359 -13.59 15.32 -9.08
C PRO A 359 -13.90 14.26 -8.01
N ILE A 360 -13.44 13.01 -8.19
CA ILE A 360 -13.67 11.91 -7.24
C ILE A 360 -13.06 12.24 -5.88
N TYR A 361 -11.78 12.61 -5.85
CA TYR A 361 -11.10 12.97 -4.61
C TYR A 361 -11.65 14.25 -3.98
N SER A 362 -12.12 15.21 -4.77
CA SER A 362 -12.81 16.40 -4.24
C SER A 362 -14.11 16.01 -3.54
N SER A 363 -14.93 15.14 -4.14
CA SER A 363 -16.14 14.63 -3.52
C SER A 363 -15.86 13.80 -2.26
N ILE A 364 -14.83 12.96 -2.27
CA ILE A 364 -14.38 12.21 -1.07
C ILE A 364 -13.98 13.16 0.07
N ARG A 365 -13.27 14.26 -0.24
CA ARG A 365 -12.90 15.27 0.77
C ARG A 365 -14.11 15.88 1.45
N ASP A 366 -15.15 16.14 0.66
CA ASP A 366 -16.40 16.75 1.09
C ASP A 366 -17.35 15.71 1.74
N SER A 367 -16.82 14.54 2.08
CA SER A 367 -17.54 13.42 2.70
C SER A 367 -18.74 12.95 1.90
N ALA A 368 -18.63 12.95 0.56
CA ALA A 368 -19.67 12.47 -0.32
C ALA A 368 -20.06 11.03 0.03
N LEU A 369 -21.36 10.73 -0.04
CA LEU A 369 -21.85 9.35 0.02
C LEU A 369 -21.61 8.69 -1.35
N VAL A 370 -21.13 7.44 -1.33
CA VAL A 370 -21.04 6.62 -2.53
C VAL A 370 -22.26 5.72 -2.57
N GLU A 371 -23.04 5.82 -3.65
CA GLU A 371 -24.22 5.00 -3.91
C GLU A 371 -23.99 4.17 -5.16
N THR A 372 -24.16 2.85 -5.06
CA THR A 372 -24.07 1.92 -6.20
C THR A 372 -25.47 1.47 -6.59
N ILE A 373 -25.86 1.75 -7.83
CA ILE A 373 -27.15 1.35 -8.41
C ILE A 373 -26.90 0.24 -9.43
N ASN A 374 -27.30 -0.98 -9.07
CA ASN A 374 -27.25 -2.14 -9.97
C ASN A 374 -28.49 -2.14 -10.85
N LYS A 375 -28.32 -1.97 -12.17
CA LYS A 375 -29.44 -2.05 -13.12
C LYS A 375 -29.44 -3.38 -13.87
N GLU A 376 -30.52 -4.13 -13.71
CA GLU A 376 -30.87 -5.21 -14.64
C GLU A 376 -31.51 -4.58 -15.89
N ASN A 377 -30.98 -4.89 -17.08
CA ASN A 377 -31.36 -4.33 -18.38
C ASN A 377 -32.87 -4.08 -18.50
N SER A 378 -33.31 -2.87 -18.18
CA SER A 378 -34.66 -2.40 -18.33
C SER A 378 -34.65 -0.87 -18.29
N HIS A 379 -35.46 -0.24 -19.14
CA HIS A 379 -35.66 1.21 -19.15
C HIS A 379 -36.39 1.66 -17.89
N THR A 380 -35.75 1.61 -16.72
CA THR A 380 -36.34 2.11 -15.47
C THR A 380 -36.04 3.60 -15.35
N LEU A 381 -37.09 4.40 -15.54
CA LEU A 381 -37.16 5.80 -15.11
C LEU A 381 -36.94 5.86 -13.59
N ILE A 382 -36.01 6.72 -13.15
CA ILE A 382 -35.89 7.08 -11.74
C ILE A 382 -36.93 8.17 -11.51
N ASP A 383 -38.12 7.78 -11.09
CA ASP A 383 -39.14 8.72 -10.63
C ASP A 383 -39.15 8.70 -9.09
N GLU A 384 -38.26 9.50 -8.49
CA GLU A 384 -38.39 9.83 -7.06
C GLU A 384 -39.33 11.03 -6.89
N THR A 385 -40.58 10.90 -7.32
CA THR A 385 -41.67 11.73 -6.81
C THR A 385 -42.55 10.92 -5.86
N LYS A 386 -42.09 10.76 -4.61
CA LYS A 386 -43.00 10.40 -3.51
C LYS A 386 -43.99 11.54 -3.27
N LYS A 387 -45.15 11.48 -3.93
CA LYS A 387 -46.38 12.13 -3.47
C LYS A 387 -46.94 11.35 -2.29
N GLY A 388 -46.83 11.91 -1.09
CA GLY A 388 -47.49 11.38 0.11
C GLY A 388 -47.22 12.29 1.31
N GLY A 389 -48.22 13.10 1.66
CA GLY A 389 -48.09 14.16 2.66
C GLY A 389 -47.84 13.68 4.08
N SER A 390 -46.96 14.38 4.79
CA SER A 390 -47.19 14.92 6.13
C SER A 390 -46.04 15.89 6.44
N ASN A 391 -46.40 17.13 6.77
CA ASN A 391 -45.44 18.20 7.01
C ASN A 391 -44.73 18.01 8.35
N ALA A 392 -43.48 17.60 8.31
CA ALA A 392 -42.50 17.91 9.34
C ALA A 392 -41.37 18.71 8.68
N ARG A 393 -41.41 20.04 8.82
CA ARG A 393 -40.32 20.93 8.39
C ARG A 393 -39.20 20.87 9.43
N ILE A 394 -38.22 20.00 9.21
CA ILE A 394 -36.90 20.17 9.80
C ILE A 394 -36.11 21.07 8.85
N SER A 395 -36.00 22.35 9.17
CA SER A 395 -35.06 23.25 8.52
C SER A 395 -33.67 22.96 9.05
N LEU A 396 -33.01 21.97 8.45
CA LEU A 396 -31.56 21.94 8.47
C LEU A 396 -31.09 22.81 7.31
N LYS A 397 -30.36 23.88 7.61
CA LYS A 397 -29.46 24.54 6.66
C LYS A 397 -28.35 23.52 6.31
N ASN A 398 -28.70 22.45 5.60
CA ASN A 398 -27.72 21.43 5.25
C ASN A 398 -26.81 21.96 4.13
N PRO A 399 -25.48 21.86 4.28
CA PRO A 399 -24.58 22.10 3.17
C PRO A 399 -24.93 21.12 2.05
N LYS A 400 -24.80 21.56 0.79
CA LYS A 400 -24.98 20.71 -0.39
C LYS A 400 -24.11 19.46 -0.24
N ILE A 401 -24.73 18.29 -0.06
CA ILE A 401 -23.99 17.03 0.01
C ILE A 401 -23.86 16.53 -1.42
N ALA A 402 -22.62 16.42 -1.91
CA ALA A 402 -22.35 15.72 -3.16
C ALA A 402 -22.54 14.22 -2.95
N LYS A 403 -23.18 13.53 -3.89
CA LYS A 403 -23.25 12.07 -3.94
C LYS A 403 -22.47 11.58 -5.16
N ILE A 404 -21.63 10.57 -4.95
CA ILE A 404 -21.00 9.83 -6.04
C ILE A 404 -21.96 8.67 -6.37
N VAL A 405 -22.58 8.71 -7.54
CA VAL A 405 -23.52 7.68 -8.00
C VAL A 405 -22.83 6.83 -9.07
N ARG A 406 -22.64 5.54 -8.77
CA ARG A 406 -22.11 4.54 -9.69
C ARG A 406 -23.27 3.74 -10.27
N TYR A 407 -23.39 3.73 -11.59
CA TYR A 407 -24.32 2.85 -12.31
C TYR A 407 -23.56 1.65 -12.88
N GLU A 408 -23.96 0.46 -12.46
CA GLU A 408 -23.43 -0.81 -12.94
C GLU A 408 -24.49 -1.52 -13.79
N PHE A 409 -24.09 -1.96 -14.97
CA PHE A 409 -24.97 -2.66 -15.91
C PHE A 409 -24.57 -4.12 -16.05
N LYS A 410 -25.57 -5.00 -16.08
CA LYS A 410 -25.37 -6.45 -16.19
C LYS A 410 -24.71 -6.86 -17.51
N ASP A 411 -25.02 -6.14 -18.59
CA ASP A 411 -24.41 -6.33 -19.90
C ASP A 411 -23.55 -5.12 -20.25
N SER A 412 -22.24 -5.25 -20.08
CA SER A 412 -21.26 -4.22 -20.42
C SER A 412 -21.01 -4.09 -21.93
N THR A 413 -21.51 -5.05 -22.73
CA THR A 413 -21.28 -5.08 -24.18
C THR A 413 -22.36 -4.35 -24.98
N SER A 414 -23.56 -4.19 -24.42
CA SER A 414 -24.63 -3.40 -25.03
C SER A 414 -24.56 -1.91 -24.63
N THR A 415 -25.14 -1.09 -25.50
CA THR A 415 -25.38 0.33 -25.19
C THR A 415 -26.56 0.43 -24.23
N ASN A 416 -26.31 0.93 -23.03
CA ASN A 416 -27.30 1.19 -22.01
C ASN A 416 -27.66 2.67 -21.99
N SER A 417 -28.94 3.01 -21.85
CA SER A 417 -29.42 4.39 -21.79
C SER A 417 -29.84 4.75 -20.36
N ILE A 418 -29.27 5.82 -19.80
CA ILE A 418 -29.73 6.41 -18.54
C ILE A 418 -30.36 7.76 -18.82
N LEU A 419 -31.53 8.01 -18.26
CA LEU A 419 -32.08 9.36 -18.15
C LEU A 419 -31.71 9.91 -16.78
N ILE A 420 -31.01 11.04 -16.78
CA ILE A 420 -30.68 11.79 -15.56
C ILE A 420 -31.38 13.14 -15.67
N ASP A 421 -32.12 13.54 -14.63
CA ASP A 421 -32.72 14.87 -14.58
C ASP A 421 -31.64 15.96 -14.70
N ASN A 422 -31.92 17.01 -15.47
CA ASN A 422 -30.99 18.07 -15.88
C ASN A 422 -30.53 19.00 -14.73
N GLN A 423 -30.49 18.52 -13.49
CA GLN A 423 -30.08 19.33 -12.35
C GLN A 423 -28.81 18.76 -11.71
N ASP A 424 -27.78 19.60 -11.77
CA ASP A 424 -26.48 19.53 -11.10
C ASP A 424 -25.84 18.13 -11.04
N PHE A 425 -25.43 17.60 -12.19
CA PHE A 425 -24.57 16.40 -12.24
C PHE A 425 -23.35 16.59 -13.15
N LYS A 426 -22.28 15.82 -12.90
CA LYS A 426 -21.09 15.75 -13.73
C LYS A 426 -20.76 14.29 -14.03
N ILE A 427 -20.70 13.93 -15.30
CA ILE A 427 -20.18 12.63 -15.74
C ILE A 427 -18.66 12.64 -15.54
N ILE A 428 -18.15 11.65 -14.82
CA ILE A 428 -16.71 11.48 -14.61
C ILE A 428 -16.14 10.42 -15.57
N TYR A 429 -16.88 9.33 -15.78
CA TYR A 429 -16.43 8.19 -16.58
C TYR A 429 -17.59 7.50 -17.30
N PRO A 430 -17.41 7.04 -18.56
CA PRO A 430 -16.20 7.17 -19.39
C PRO A 430 -16.12 8.52 -20.14
N LYS A 431 -14.89 8.98 -20.41
CA LYS A 431 -14.62 10.31 -21.00
C LYS A 431 -14.94 10.41 -22.51
N SER A 432 -14.77 9.31 -23.26
CA SER A 432 -14.77 9.35 -24.75
C SER A 432 -15.64 8.29 -25.43
N LYS A 433 -16.24 7.34 -24.70
CA LYS A 433 -17.05 6.26 -25.29
C LYS A 433 -18.57 6.43 -25.14
N SER A 434 -19.03 7.37 -24.33
CA SER A 434 -20.47 7.62 -24.18
C SER A 434 -20.97 8.58 -25.25
N LYS A 435 -22.03 8.20 -25.97
CA LYS A 435 -22.82 9.17 -26.74
C LYS A 435 -23.75 9.85 -25.76
N ILE A 436 -23.39 11.06 -25.33
CA ILE A 436 -24.27 11.91 -24.53
C ILE A 436 -25.22 12.60 -25.50
N SER A 437 -26.52 12.33 -25.41
CA SER A 437 -27.56 12.99 -26.19
C SER A 437 -28.55 13.68 -25.26
N ILE A 438 -28.80 14.97 -25.46
CA ILE A 438 -29.75 15.70 -24.61
C ILE A 438 -31.15 15.37 -25.12
N SER A 439 -31.93 14.61 -24.33
CA SER A 439 -33.25 14.12 -24.74
C SER A 439 -34.36 15.15 -24.55
N SER A 440 -34.23 16.08 -23.59
CA SER A 440 -35.21 17.15 -23.36
C SER A 440 -34.61 18.32 -22.53
N GLN A 441 -35.37 19.40 -22.35
CA GLN A 441 -35.00 20.53 -21.47
C GLN A 441 -34.84 20.11 -20.00
N SER A 442 -35.48 19.01 -19.57
CA SER A 442 -35.46 18.55 -18.17
C SER A 442 -34.63 17.29 -17.92
N GLN A 443 -34.20 16.55 -18.95
CA GLN A 443 -33.46 15.30 -18.81
C GLN A 443 -32.34 15.14 -19.86
N THR A 444 -31.23 14.56 -19.43
CA THR A 444 -30.10 14.18 -20.28
C THR A 444 -30.10 12.68 -20.44
N ARG A 445 -30.09 12.20 -21.69
CA ARG A 445 -29.92 10.79 -22.01
C ARG A 445 -28.42 10.51 -22.19
N ILE A 446 -27.94 9.53 -21.44
CA ILE A 446 -26.56 9.08 -21.53
C ILE A 446 -26.59 7.67 -22.06
N ASP A 447 -26.08 7.48 -23.27
CA ASP A 447 -25.88 6.16 -23.86
C ASP A 447 -24.43 5.73 -23.61
N VAL A 448 -24.25 4.66 -22.84
CA VAL A 448 -22.95 4.17 -22.36
C VAL A 448 -22.84 2.65 -22.53
N SER A 449 -21.67 2.17 -22.93
CA SER A 449 -21.32 0.75 -22.88
C SER A 449 -20.39 0.53 -21.68
N GLY A 450 -20.80 -0.32 -20.73
CA GLY A 450 -20.07 -0.53 -19.47
C GLY A 450 -20.51 0.41 -18.34
N SER A 451 -19.63 0.62 -17.36
CA SER A 451 -19.92 1.38 -16.14
C SER A 451 -20.08 2.89 -16.39
N LEU A 452 -21.01 3.55 -15.69
CA LEU A 452 -21.13 5.01 -15.68
C LEU A 452 -20.92 5.55 -14.25
N LEU A 453 -19.99 6.50 -14.10
CA LEU A 453 -19.79 7.20 -12.84
C LEU A 453 -20.19 8.67 -12.98
N VAL A 454 -21.10 9.11 -12.10
CA VAL A 454 -21.62 10.47 -12.06
C VAL A 454 -21.50 11.05 -10.66
N ILE A 455 -21.06 12.30 -10.53
CA ILE A 455 -21.27 13.07 -9.29
C ILE A 455 -22.59 13.82 -9.43
N LYS A 456 -23.51 13.61 -8.49
CA LYS A 456 -24.75 14.37 -8.35
C LYS A 456 -24.59 15.36 -7.19
N TYR A 457 -24.92 16.63 -7.42
CA TYR A 457 -24.95 17.64 -6.37
C TYR A 457 -26.41 17.83 -5.93
N GLU A 458 -26.71 17.56 -4.67
CA GLU A 458 -28.04 17.82 -4.12
C GLU A 458 -28.15 19.30 -3.73
N LYS A 459 -29.25 19.95 -4.14
CA LYS A 459 -29.55 21.35 -3.83
C LYS A 459 -30.17 21.53 -2.46
#